data_AF-A0A7W7U9D8-F1
#
_entry.id   AF-A0A7W7U9D8-F1
#
_cell.length_a   1.000
_cell.length_b   1.000
_cell.length_c   1.000
_cell.angle_alpha   90.00
_cell.angle_beta   90.00
_cell.angle_gamma   90.00
#
_symmetry.space_group_name_H-M   'P 1'
#
loop_
_entity.id
_entity.type
_entity.pdbx_description
1 polymer ?
#
loop_
_entity_poly.entity_id
_entity_poly.type
_entity_poly.pdbx_seq_one_letter_code
_entity_poly.pdbx_strand_id
1 'polypeptide(L)'
;MHHPVPRPQPLPPPLSPRAELAPLLTPSLAAVAPLLTPSLAAVVSGARRRALRDGDRQIDTAHLLHSLVESDPEVGAAFEGGHQLARVLGYLAQRSIGYGLRWQRAEEGAANRRLLPAAREAESQGARTSPWSPAAAAALEGAFRRAAERGEPQAHGVDLLAAVAADPESRAVEVLRRAGVDPAVLAARVAALPAARDEEPSQQV
;
A
#
# COMPACT_ATOMS: atom_id res chain seq x y z
N MET A 1 -21.92 -14.87 63.43
CA MET A 1 -22.18 -14.89 61.97
C MET A 1 -20.99 -14.23 61.29
N HIS A 2 -20.08 -15.00 60.68
CA HIS A 2 -18.90 -14.46 59.98
C HIS A 2 -19.22 -14.34 58.49
N HIS A 3 -19.11 -13.11 57.94
CA HIS A 3 -19.19 -12.87 56.50
C HIS A 3 -17.83 -13.14 55.84
N PRO A 4 -17.79 -13.78 54.65
CA PRO A 4 -16.55 -13.98 53.92
C PRO A 4 -16.10 -12.71 53.19
N VAL A 5 -14.80 -12.41 53.27
CA VAL A 5 -14.14 -11.32 52.53
C VAL A 5 -13.91 -11.75 51.07
N PRO A 6 -14.25 -10.94 50.05
CA PRO A 6 -14.00 -11.28 48.66
C PRO A 6 -12.50 -11.23 48.33
N ARG A 7 -12.03 -12.18 47.52
CA ARG A 7 -10.65 -12.23 47.05
C ARG A 7 -10.40 -11.16 45.96
N PRO A 8 -9.22 -10.53 45.92
CA PRO A 8 -8.88 -9.58 44.86
C PRO A 8 -8.79 -10.30 43.51
N GLN A 9 -9.39 -9.70 42.47
CA GLN A 9 -9.27 -10.18 41.10
C GLN A 9 -7.86 -9.88 40.56
N PRO A 10 -7.25 -10.81 39.80
CA PRO A 10 -5.96 -10.55 39.19
C PRO A 10 -6.07 -9.44 38.14
N LEU A 11 -5.12 -8.50 38.18
CA LEU A 11 -4.96 -7.47 37.16
C LEU A 11 -4.77 -8.10 35.78
N PRO A 12 -5.42 -7.59 34.73
CA PRO A 12 -5.19 -8.07 33.37
C PRO A 12 -3.72 -7.89 32.99
N PRO A 13 -3.11 -8.84 32.26
CA PRO A 13 -1.73 -8.72 31.81
C PRO A 13 -1.58 -7.47 30.92
N PRO A 14 -0.41 -6.81 30.94
CA PRO A 14 -0.17 -5.67 30.05
C PRO A 14 -0.29 -6.14 28.61
N LEU A 15 -1.16 -5.48 27.85
CA LEU A 15 -1.26 -5.68 26.41
C LEU A 15 0.13 -5.42 25.81
N SER A 16 0.66 -6.38 25.07
CA SER A 16 1.92 -6.18 24.37
C SER A 16 1.77 -4.97 23.43
N PRO A 17 2.78 -4.09 23.27
CA PRO A 17 2.68 -2.90 22.43
C PRO A 17 2.31 -3.18 20.96
N ARG A 18 2.42 -4.43 20.52
CA ARG A 18 1.96 -4.90 19.20
C ARG A 18 0.42 -4.99 19.07
N ALA A 19 -0.30 -5.14 20.18
CA ALA A 19 -1.76 -5.24 20.21
C ALA A 19 -2.45 -3.87 20.15
N GLU A 20 -1.82 -2.82 20.69
CA GLU A 20 -2.35 -1.44 20.62
C GLU A 20 -2.27 -0.84 19.20
N LEU A 21 -1.35 -1.33 18.36
CA LEU A 21 -1.25 -0.91 16.96
C LEU A 21 -2.09 -1.78 16.01
N ALA A 22 -2.77 -2.83 16.50
CA ALA A 22 -3.58 -3.73 15.68
C ALA A 22 -4.72 -3.04 14.88
N PRO A 23 -5.40 -2.00 15.37
CA PRO A 23 -6.39 -1.28 14.58
C PRO A 23 -5.79 -0.49 13.41
N LEU A 24 -4.49 -0.20 13.46
CA LEU A 24 -3.73 0.48 12.41
C LEU A 24 -3.14 -0.51 11.38
N LEU A 25 -3.02 -1.79 11.73
CA LEU A 25 -2.39 -2.85 10.92
C LEU A 25 -3.27 -3.45 9.81
N THR A 26 -4.49 -2.93 9.64
CA THR A 26 -5.34 -3.22 8.48
C THR A 26 -6.18 -2.00 8.20
N PRO A 27 -5.62 -0.96 7.56
CA PRO A 27 -6.39 0.23 7.23
C PRO A 27 -7.54 -0.18 6.30
N SER A 28 -8.77 -0.01 6.77
CA SER A 28 -9.89 0.05 5.83
C SER A 28 -9.64 1.20 4.85
N LEU A 29 -10.07 1.06 3.60
CA LEU A 29 -10.07 2.15 2.62
C LEU A 29 -10.68 3.44 3.18
N ALA A 30 -11.73 3.33 4.00
CA ALA A 30 -12.38 4.47 4.64
C ALA A 30 -11.52 5.15 5.72
N ALA A 31 -10.64 4.40 6.39
CA ALA A 31 -9.79 4.94 7.45
C ALA A 31 -8.61 5.76 6.88
N VAL A 32 -8.11 5.41 5.69
CA VAL A 32 -6.99 6.13 5.07
C VAL A 32 -7.45 7.33 4.25
N ALA A 33 -8.67 7.33 3.71
CA ALA A 33 -9.16 8.37 2.81
C ALA A 33 -8.94 9.82 3.30
N PRO A 34 -9.15 10.18 4.59
CA PRO A 34 -8.91 11.54 5.08
C PRO A 34 -7.44 11.98 5.10
N LEU A 35 -6.50 11.04 5.03
CA LEU A 35 -5.05 11.27 5.09
C LEU A 35 -4.41 11.35 3.69
N LEU A 36 -5.20 11.11 2.64
CA LEU A 36 -4.73 11.14 1.26
C LEU A 36 -4.95 12.53 0.67
N THR A 37 -4.00 13.01 -0.13
CA THR A 37 -4.28 14.10 -1.07
C THR A 37 -5.38 13.66 -2.06
N PRO A 38 -6.06 14.60 -2.75
CA PRO A 38 -7.03 14.27 -3.79
C PRO A 38 -6.45 13.37 -4.90
N SER A 39 -5.19 13.62 -5.30
CA SER A 39 -4.48 12.80 -6.28
C SER A 39 -4.26 11.38 -5.77
N LEU A 40 -3.82 11.21 -4.52
CA LEU A 40 -3.60 9.88 -3.94
C LEU A 40 -4.93 9.14 -3.66
N ALA A 41 -6.02 9.85 -3.35
CA ALA A 41 -7.35 9.28 -3.25
C ALA A 41 -7.87 8.76 -4.61
N ALA A 42 -7.57 9.48 -5.70
CA ALA A 42 -7.88 9.04 -7.07
C ALA A 42 -7.10 7.77 -7.44
N VAL A 43 -5.82 7.71 -7.07
CA VAL A 43 -4.95 6.53 -7.23
C VAL A 43 -5.53 5.32 -6.51
N VAL A 44 -5.90 5.47 -5.23
CA VAL A 44 -6.50 4.40 -4.44
C VAL A 44 -7.82 3.92 -5.05
N SER A 45 -8.65 4.86 -5.52
CA SER A 45 -9.92 4.54 -6.17
C SER A 45 -9.72 3.80 -7.50
N GLY A 46 -8.73 4.21 -8.30
CA GLY A 46 -8.36 3.55 -9.56
C GLY A 46 -7.83 2.15 -9.35
N ALA A 47 -6.91 1.97 -8.40
CA ALA A 47 -6.40 0.67 -7.99
C ALA A 47 -7.51 -0.28 -7.53
N ARG A 48 -8.49 0.21 -6.76
CA ARG A 48 -9.66 -0.56 -6.34
C ARG A 48 -10.52 -1.01 -7.52
N ARG A 49 -10.86 -0.10 -8.44
CA ARG A 49 -11.66 -0.46 -9.63
C ARG A 49 -10.96 -1.54 -10.45
N ARG A 50 -9.63 -1.44 -10.57
CA ARG A 50 -8.82 -2.41 -11.31
C ARG A 50 -8.81 -3.78 -10.64
N ALA A 51 -8.56 -3.84 -9.32
CA ALA A 51 -8.62 -5.09 -8.57
C ALA A 51 -9.98 -5.80 -8.72
N LEU A 52 -11.08 -5.04 -8.61
CA LEU A 52 -12.44 -5.57 -8.82
C LEU A 52 -12.65 -6.10 -10.24
N ARG A 53 -12.20 -5.34 -11.26
CA ARG A 53 -12.30 -5.74 -12.66
C ARG A 53 -11.48 -7.00 -12.95
N ASP A 54 -10.32 -7.14 -12.32
CA ASP A 54 -9.40 -8.26 -12.50
C ASP A 54 -9.79 -9.48 -11.62
N GLY A 55 -10.83 -9.36 -10.79
CA GLY A 55 -11.34 -10.42 -9.90
C GLY A 55 -10.45 -10.69 -8.68
N ASP A 56 -9.55 -9.77 -8.35
CA ASP A 56 -8.62 -9.91 -7.23
C ASP A 56 -9.31 -9.63 -5.89
N ARG A 57 -9.03 -10.46 -4.88
CA ARG A 57 -9.59 -10.31 -3.52
C ARG A 57 -9.04 -9.09 -2.76
N GLN A 58 -7.88 -8.58 -3.18
CA GLN A 58 -7.15 -7.50 -2.53
C GLN A 58 -6.54 -6.56 -3.56
N ILE A 59 -6.43 -5.29 -3.20
CA ILE A 59 -5.60 -4.31 -3.89
C ILE A 59 -4.14 -4.60 -3.53
N ASP A 60 -3.29 -4.72 -4.54
CA ASP A 60 -1.88 -5.11 -4.40
C ASP A 60 -0.96 -3.97 -4.89
N THR A 61 0.35 -4.10 -4.69
CA THR A 61 1.29 -3.03 -5.08
C THR A 61 1.32 -2.77 -6.59
N ALA A 62 0.99 -3.77 -7.43
CA ALA A 62 0.90 -3.58 -8.88
C ALA A 62 -0.34 -2.78 -9.29
N HIS A 63 -1.48 -2.96 -8.61
CA HIS A 63 -2.66 -2.11 -8.79
C HIS A 63 -2.37 -0.65 -8.43
N LEU A 64 -1.67 -0.45 -7.30
CA LEU A 64 -1.23 0.88 -6.87
C LEU A 64 -0.28 1.51 -7.89
N LEU A 65 0.76 0.78 -8.31
CA LEU A 65 1.71 1.24 -9.32
C LEU A 65 0.99 1.64 -10.62
N HIS A 66 0.06 0.80 -11.10
CA HIS A 66 -0.72 1.11 -12.30
C HIS A 66 -1.50 2.40 -12.16
N SER A 67 -2.24 2.56 -11.05
CA SER A 67 -3.04 3.76 -10.88
C SER A 67 -2.19 5.03 -10.68
N LEU A 68 -1.01 4.91 -10.05
CA LEU A 68 -0.04 6.00 -9.90
C LEU A 68 0.44 6.48 -11.28
N VAL A 69 0.97 5.57 -12.11
CA VAL A 69 1.52 5.96 -13.42
C VAL A 69 0.48 6.49 -14.40
N GLU A 70 -0.80 6.15 -14.20
CA GLU A 70 -1.91 6.60 -15.03
C GLU A 70 -2.46 7.96 -14.60
N SER A 71 -2.45 8.26 -13.30
CA SER A 71 -3.18 9.40 -12.73
C SER A 71 -2.31 10.53 -12.20
N ASP A 72 -1.02 10.28 -11.95
CA ASP A 72 -0.12 11.25 -11.32
C ASP A 72 1.04 11.63 -12.28
N PRO A 73 1.05 12.87 -12.82
CA PRO A 73 2.07 13.31 -13.75
C PRO A 73 3.46 13.43 -13.10
N GLU A 74 3.53 13.71 -11.79
CA GLU A 74 4.79 13.79 -11.05
C GLU A 74 5.43 12.39 -10.92
N VAL A 75 4.61 11.38 -10.66
CA VAL A 75 5.04 9.98 -10.74
C VAL A 75 5.54 9.63 -12.14
N GLY A 76 4.83 10.05 -13.20
CA GLY A 76 5.26 9.84 -14.58
C GLY A 76 6.64 10.46 -14.87
N ALA A 77 6.90 11.65 -14.33
CA ALA A 77 8.16 12.38 -14.50
C ALA A 77 9.35 11.75 -13.76
N ALA A 78 9.13 10.90 -12.74
CA ALA A 78 10.20 10.21 -12.04
C ALA A 78 10.92 9.13 -12.89
N PHE A 79 10.27 8.67 -13.97
CA PHE A 79 10.85 7.72 -14.92
C PHE A 79 11.79 8.43 -15.92
N GLU A 80 12.79 7.72 -16.45
CA GLU A 80 13.81 8.27 -17.37
C GLU A 80 13.25 8.66 -18.76
N GLY A 81 11.96 8.45 -19.00
CA GLY A 81 11.30 8.87 -20.23
C GLY A 81 10.09 8.01 -20.61
N GLY A 82 9.36 8.48 -21.62
CA GLY A 82 8.10 7.88 -22.06
C GLY A 82 8.21 6.41 -22.51
N HIS A 83 9.35 5.99 -23.06
CA HIS A 83 9.54 4.59 -23.44
C HIS A 83 9.60 3.67 -22.21
N GLN A 84 10.30 4.08 -21.15
CA GLN A 84 10.40 3.30 -19.91
C GLN A 84 9.01 3.15 -19.28
N LEU A 85 8.26 4.24 -19.21
CA LEU A 85 6.88 4.26 -18.72
C LEU A 85 5.95 3.36 -19.55
N ALA A 86 6.07 3.41 -20.89
CA ALA A 86 5.30 2.57 -21.79
C ALA A 86 5.58 1.07 -21.58
N ARG A 87 6.83 0.67 -21.28
CA ARG A 87 7.15 -0.73 -20.94
C ARG A 87 6.49 -1.15 -19.62
N VAL A 88 6.55 -0.30 -18.59
CA VAL A 88 5.88 -0.55 -17.30
C VAL A 88 4.37 -0.74 -17.51
N LEU A 89 3.71 0.17 -18.24
CA LEU A 89 2.29 0.06 -18.59
C LEU A 89 1.97 -1.22 -19.37
N GLY A 90 2.84 -1.61 -20.32
CA GLY A 90 2.72 -2.86 -21.07
C GLY A 90 2.73 -4.09 -20.16
N TYR A 91 3.67 -4.18 -19.22
CA TYR A 91 3.72 -5.27 -18.24
C TYR A 91 2.52 -5.28 -17.30
N LEU A 92 2.09 -4.10 -16.82
CA LEU A 92 0.92 -3.97 -15.96
C LEU A 92 -0.38 -4.36 -16.68
N ALA A 93 -0.52 -4.07 -17.96
CA ALA A 93 -1.67 -4.49 -18.76
C ALA A 93 -1.68 -6.02 -18.98
N GLN A 94 -0.51 -6.62 -19.28
CA GLN A 94 -0.37 -8.05 -19.53
C GLN A 94 -0.63 -8.93 -18.29
N ARG A 95 -0.39 -8.40 -17.07
CA ARG A 95 -0.79 -9.04 -15.80
C ARG A 95 -2.25 -9.52 -15.86
N SER A 96 -3.14 -8.70 -16.42
CA SER A 96 -4.57 -8.97 -16.46
C SER A 96 -5.02 -10.03 -17.49
N ILE A 97 -4.11 -10.56 -18.35
CA ILE A 97 -4.50 -11.40 -19.51
C ILE A 97 -3.76 -12.76 -19.59
N GLY A 98 -2.67 -13.03 -18.85
CA GLY A 98 -1.99 -14.35 -18.98
C GLY A 98 -1.05 -14.79 -17.85
N TYR A 99 -0.23 -13.89 -17.29
CA TYR A 99 0.56 -14.19 -16.09
C TYR A 99 -0.26 -14.12 -14.78
N GLY A 100 -1.46 -13.52 -14.87
CA GLY A 100 -2.40 -13.32 -13.77
C GLY A 100 -2.81 -14.58 -13.02
N LEU A 101 -2.90 -15.76 -13.65
CA LEU A 101 -3.35 -16.98 -12.96
C LEU A 101 -2.39 -17.48 -11.86
N ARG A 102 -1.09 -17.21 -11.98
CA ARG A 102 -0.10 -17.47 -10.90
C ARG A 102 -0.15 -16.38 -9.82
N TRP A 103 -0.53 -15.16 -10.20
CA TRP A 103 -0.64 -14.00 -9.32
C TRP A 103 -1.98 -13.91 -8.57
N GLN A 104 -3.07 -14.45 -9.12
CA GLN A 104 -4.38 -14.60 -8.48
C GLN A 104 -4.34 -15.68 -7.39
N ARG A 105 -3.48 -16.70 -7.55
CA ARG A 105 -3.36 -17.82 -6.60
C ARG A 105 -2.41 -17.55 -5.43
N ALA A 106 -1.42 -16.70 -5.60
CA ALA A 106 -0.53 -16.28 -4.52
C ALA A 106 -1.04 -14.95 -3.97
N GLU A 107 -1.32 -14.84 -2.67
CA GLU A 107 -1.51 -13.54 -2.05
C GLU A 107 -0.13 -12.86 -1.92
N GLU A 108 -0.04 -11.59 -2.32
CA GLU A 108 1.20 -10.81 -2.19
C GLU A 108 1.56 -10.69 -0.70
N GLY A 109 2.69 -11.26 -0.28
CA GLY A 109 3.08 -11.33 1.14
C GLY A 109 2.53 -12.52 1.93
N ALA A 110 1.88 -13.50 1.28
CA ALA A 110 1.53 -14.78 1.93
C ALA A 110 2.60 -15.87 1.77
N ALA A 111 3.46 -15.77 0.76
CA ALA A 111 4.49 -16.77 0.45
C ALA A 111 5.55 -16.93 1.57
N ASN A 112 5.76 -15.88 2.37
CA ASN A 112 6.69 -15.83 3.50
C ASN A 112 6.00 -15.99 4.87
N ARG A 113 4.66 -16.07 4.91
CA ARG A 113 3.90 -16.31 6.15
C ARG A 113 3.69 -17.82 6.32
N ARG A 114 4.65 -18.52 6.91
CA ARG A 114 4.45 -19.88 7.46
C ARG A 114 3.51 -19.80 8.69
N LEU A 115 2.23 -19.55 8.45
CA LEU A 115 1.20 -19.74 9.46
C LEU A 115 1.00 -21.24 9.71
N LEU A 116 0.98 -21.62 10.99
CA LEU A 116 0.55 -22.94 11.44
C LEU A 116 -0.89 -23.21 10.93
N PRO A 117 -1.26 -24.46 10.61
CA PRO A 117 -2.56 -24.80 10.02
C PRO A 117 -3.77 -24.20 10.75
N ALA A 118 -3.75 -24.18 12.08
CA ALA A 118 -4.83 -23.62 12.91
C ALA A 118 -5.06 -22.11 12.73
N ALA A 119 -4.01 -21.35 12.36
CA ALA A 119 -4.12 -19.91 12.14
C ALA A 119 -4.69 -19.57 10.76
N ARG A 120 -4.53 -20.47 9.76
CA ARG A 120 -5.22 -20.36 8.46
C ARG A 120 -6.73 -20.56 8.60
N GLU A 121 -7.14 -21.49 9.46
CA GLU A 121 -8.57 -21.75 9.73
C GLU A 121 -9.24 -20.56 10.44
N ALA A 122 -8.52 -19.90 11.36
CA ALA A 122 -9.00 -18.68 12.03
C ALA A 122 -9.07 -17.45 11.09
N GLU A 123 -8.12 -17.29 10.15
CA GLU A 123 -8.20 -16.25 9.11
C GLU A 123 -9.37 -16.50 8.13
N SER A 124 -9.73 -17.77 7.88
CA SER A 124 -10.84 -18.14 7.00
C SER A 124 -12.24 -18.01 7.63
N GLN A 125 -12.33 -17.90 8.95
CA GLN A 125 -13.60 -17.79 9.69
C GLN A 125 -13.78 -16.38 10.27
N GLY A 126 -14.21 -15.45 9.42
CA GLY A 126 -14.87 -14.21 9.86
C GLY A 126 -13.99 -12.99 10.15
N ALA A 127 -12.66 -13.08 10.05
CA ALA A 127 -11.83 -11.89 10.00
C ALA A 127 -12.01 -11.21 8.63
N ARG A 128 -12.54 -9.97 8.62
CA ARG A 128 -12.59 -9.15 7.39
C ARG A 128 -11.18 -9.07 6.82
N THR A 129 -10.89 -9.82 5.75
CA THR A 129 -9.60 -9.75 5.07
C THR A 129 -9.41 -8.31 4.61
N SER A 130 -8.32 -7.68 5.01
CA SER A 130 -7.97 -6.32 4.60
C SER A 130 -8.19 -6.15 3.09
N PRO A 131 -8.77 -5.02 2.62
CA PRO A 131 -8.91 -4.76 1.20
C PRO A 131 -7.56 -4.62 0.49
N TRP A 132 -6.46 -4.59 1.23
CA TRP A 132 -5.09 -4.47 0.75
C TRP A 132 -4.30 -5.76 0.98
N SER A 133 -3.37 -6.06 0.07
CA SER A 133 -2.28 -6.97 0.37
C SER A 133 -1.42 -6.40 1.51
N PRO A 134 -0.74 -7.26 2.30
CA PRO A 134 0.25 -6.82 3.29
C PRO A 134 1.29 -5.82 2.74
N ALA A 135 1.81 -6.05 1.53
CA ALA A 135 2.79 -5.15 0.91
C ALA A 135 2.17 -3.80 0.52
N ALA A 136 0.94 -3.79 0.00
CA ALA A 136 0.23 -2.55 -0.32
C ALA A 136 -0.08 -1.72 0.93
N ALA A 137 -0.49 -2.36 2.03
CA ALA A 137 -0.69 -1.69 3.31
C ALA A 137 0.61 -1.08 3.85
N ALA A 138 1.71 -1.85 3.85
CA ALA A 138 3.02 -1.37 4.27
C ALA A 138 3.53 -0.22 3.39
N ALA A 139 3.23 -0.23 2.09
CA ALA A 139 3.60 0.86 1.19
C ALA A 139 2.82 2.16 1.50
N LEU A 140 1.52 2.07 1.81
CA LEU A 140 0.72 3.22 2.25
C LEU A 140 1.22 3.79 3.59
N GLU A 141 1.53 2.94 4.57
CA GLU A 141 2.17 3.35 5.83
C GLU A 141 3.52 4.03 5.58
N GLY A 142 4.33 3.45 4.69
CA GLY A 142 5.59 4.04 4.26
C GLY A 142 5.44 5.42 3.62
N ALA A 143 4.38 5.62 2.83
CA ALA A 143 4.07 6.91 2.22
C ALA A 143 3.70 7.97 3.27
N PHE A 144 2.84 7.63 4.23
CA PHE A 144 2.49 8.54 5.33
C PHE A 144 3.67 8.91 6.20
N ARG A 145 4.54 7.94 6.51
CA ARG A 145 5.77 8.21 7.26
C ARG A 145 6.68 9.20 6.51
N ARG A 146 6.82 9.04 5.18
CA ARG A 146 7.62 9.97 4.36
C ARG A 146 7.05 11.39 4.36
N ALA A 147 5.74 11.54 4.27
CA ALA A 147 5.09 12.84 4.39
C ALA A 147 5.33 13.48 5.77
N ALA A 148 5.16 12.69 6.84
CA ALA A 148 5.41 13.14 8.20
C ALA A 148 6.88 13.56 8.44
N GLU A 149 7.84 12.83 7.87
CA GLU A 149 9.27 13.18 7.92
C GLU A 149 9.58 14.53 7.25
N ARG A 150 8.75 14.97 6.30
CA ARG A 150 8.83 16.30 5.68
C ARG A 150 7.95 17.36 6.39
N GLY A 151 7.20 16.98 7.42
CA GLY A 151 6.25 17.86 8.09
C GLY A 151 4.96 18.10 7.32
N GLU A 152 4.67 17.29 6.29
CA GLU A 152 3.45 17.39 5.49
C GLU A 152 2.34 16.51 6.09
N PRO A 153 1.10 17.01 6.21
CA PRO A 153 0.00 16.28 6.81
C PRO A 153 -0.58 15.19 5.90
N GLN A 154 -0.29 15.23 4.60
CA GLN A 154 -0.84 14.34 3.59
C GLN A 154 0.26 13.72 2.74
N ALA A 155 0.10 12.44 2.38
CA ALA A 155 1.02 11.76 1.48
C ALA A 155 0.70 12.04 0.01
N HIS A 156 1.73 12.25 -0.80
CA HIS A 156 1.65 12.44 -2.25
C HIS A 156 1.88 11.12 -3.00
N GLY A 157 1.58 11.08 -4.30
CA GLY A 157 1.80 9.88 -5.13
C GLY A 157 3.27 9.47 -5.20
N VAL A 158 4.18 10.44 -5.20
CA VAL A 158 5.63 10.21 -5.12
C VAL A 158 6.04 9.50 -3.81
N ASP A 159 5.38 9.77 -2.69
CA ASP A 159 5.66 9.05 -1.43
C ASP A 159 5.31 7.57 -1.53
N LEU A 160 4.14 7.29 -2.12
CA LEU A 160 3.70 5.93 -2.36
C LEU A 160 4.60 5.23 -3.37
N LEU A 161 5.01 5.91 -4.45
CA LEU A 161 5.95 5.35 -5.42
C LEU A 161 7.27 4.94 -4.77
N ALA A 162 7.84 5.80 -3.93
CA ALA A 162 9.07 5.50 -3.20
C ALA A 162 8.90 4.33 -2.23
N ALA A 163 7.78 4.27 -1.50
CA ALA A 163 7.50 3.18 -0.56
C ALA A 163 7.29 1.84 -1.29
N VAL A 164 6.57 1.84 -2.41
CA VAL A 164 6.36 0.65 -3.24
C VAL A 164 7.68 0.16 -3.86
N ALA A 165 8.52 1.06 -4.36
CA ALA A 165 9.81 0.72 -4.97
C ALA A 165 10.86 0.19 -3.96
N ALA A 166 10.66 0.44 -2.66
CA ALA A 166 11.58 0.02 -1.61
C ALA A 166 11.43 -1.45 -1.17
N ASP A 167 10.30 -2.10 -1.46
CA ASP A 167 10.08 -3.50 -1.11
C ASP A 167 10.47 -4.43 -2.28
N PRO A 168 11.64 -5.12 -2.21
CA PRO A 168 12.14 -5.94 -3.30
C PRO A 168 11.28 -7.17 -3.59
N GLU A 169 10.42 -7.56 -2.65
CA GLU A 169 9.52 -8.71 -2.75
C GLU A 169 8.12 -8.33 -3.26
N SER A 170 7.86 -7.03 -3.47
CA SER A 170 6.59 -6.54 -3.98
C SER A 170 6.41 -6.85 -5.46
N ARG A 171 5.16 -7.02 -5.87
CA ARG A 171 4.78 -7.20 -7.28
C ARG A 171 5.12 -6.00 -8.12
N ALA A 172 4.97 -4.80 -7.58
CA ALA A 172 5.36 -3.58 -8.26
C ALA A 172 6.85 -3.61 -8.61
N VAL A 173 7.72 -4.03 -7.68
CA VAL A 173 9.14 -4.16 -7.97
C VAL A 173 9.43 -5.28 -8.98
N GLU A 174 8.70 -6.39 -8.95
CA GLU A 174 8.78 -7.42 -10.01
C GLU A 174 8.44 -6.83 -11.40
N VAL A 175 7.41 -5.98 -11.49
CA VAL A 175 7.03 -5.27 -12.73
C VAL A 175 8.13 -4.30 -13.16
N LEU A 176 8.60 -3.45 -12.24
CA LEU A 176 9.63 -2.45 -12.52
C LEU A 176 10.88 -3.13 -13.09
N ARG A 177 11.36 -4.19 -12.45
CA ARG A 177 12.53 -4.96 -12.91
C ARG A 177 12.31 -5.56 -14.31
N ARG A 178 11.14 -6.16 -14.57
CA ARG A 178 10.82 -6.70 -15.90
C ARG A 178 10.74 -5.64 -17.00
N ALA A 179 10.31 -4.43 -16.64
CA ALA A 179 10.29 -3.28 -17.54
C ALA A 179 11.67 -2.63 -17.76
N GLY A 180 12.71 -3.14 -17.08
CA GLY A 180 14.06 -2.59 -17.12
C GLY A 180 14.23 -1.32 -16.29
N VAL A 181 13.41 -1.14 -15.24
CA VAL A 181 13.52 -0.05 -14.27
C VAL A 181 14.25 -0.57 -13.03
N ASP A 182 15.31 0.11 -12.63
CA ASP A 182 15.96 -0.15 -11.34
C ASP A 182 15.13 0.50 -10.21
N PRO A 183 14.54 -0.28 -9.29
CA PRO A 183 13.71 0.25 -8.22
C PRO A 183 14.48 1.12 -7.23
N ALA A 184 15.75 0.82 -6.96
CA ALA A 184 16.57 1.58 -6.02
C ALA A 184 16.91 2.96 -6.60
N VAL A 185 17.24 3.00 -7.90
CA VAL A 185 17.49 4.27 -8.60
C VAL A 185 16.21 5.09 -8.70
N LEU A 186 15.07 4.48 -9.01
CA LEU A 186 13.78 5.16 -9.02
C LEU A 186 13.45 5.74 -7.64
N ALA A 187 13.56 4.95 -6.57
CA ALA A 187 13.30 5.41 -5.21
C ALA A 187 14.22 6.57 -4.80
N ALA A 188 15.51 6.52 -5.18
CA ALA A 188 16.47 7.58 -4.90
C ALA A 188 16.11 8.89 -5.63
N ARG A 189 15.68 8.83 -6.89
CA ARG A 189 15.23 10.03 -7.62
C ARG A 189 14.01 10.64 -7.01
N VAL A 190 13.03 9.82 -6.67
CA VAL A 190 11.79 10.28 -6.03
C VAL A 190 12.09 10.93 -4.69
N ALA A 191 13.02 10.38 -3.90
CA ALA A 191 13.46 10.98 -2.64
C ALA A 191 14.22 12.31 -2.84
N ALA A 192 14.76 12.56 -4.02
CA ALA A 192 15.46 13.79 -4.37
C ALA A 192 14.55 14.83 -5.04
N LEU A 193 13.27 14.50 -5.34
CA LEU A 193 12.33 15.48 -5.84
C LEU A 193 12.08 16.53 -4.75
N PRO A 194 12.24 17.83 -5.07
CA PRO A 194 11.82 18.88 -4.16
C PRO A 194 10.31 18.75 -3.96
N ALA A 195 9.82 18.98 -2.73
CA ALA A 195 8.38 19.03 -2.47
C ALA A 195 7.75 20.05 -3.42
N ALA A 196 7.03 19.58 -4.44
CA ALA A 196 6.26 20.45 -5.30
C ALA A 196 5.16 21.05 -4.43
N ARG A 197 5.20 22.38 -4.28
CA ARG A 197 4.10 23.13 -3.68
C ARG A 197 2.89 22.92 -4.57
N ASP A 198 1.79 22.46 -3.99
CA ASP A 198 0.46 22.75 -4.54
C ASP A 198 0.29 24.28 -4.46
N GLU A 199 0.83 25.01 -5.44
CA GLU A 199 0.50 26.42 -5.66
C GLU A 199 -0.96 26.44 -6.14
N GLU A 200 -1.88 26.61 -5.19
CA GLU A 200 -3.23 27.09 -5.46
C GLU A 200 -3.11 28.30 -6.39
N PRO A 201 -3.72 28.30 -7.59
CA PRO A 201 -3.74 29.49 -8.42
C PRO A 201 -4.50 30.55 -7.62
N SER A 202 -3.76 31.54 -7.15
CA SER A 202 -4.29 32.76 -6.54
C SER A 202 -5.38 33.28 -7.45
N GLN A 203 -6.64 33.14 -7.00
CA GLN A 203 -7.77 33.77 -7.66
C GLN A 203 -7.56 35.27 -7.55
N GLN A 204 -7.11 35.85 -8.66
CA GLN A 204 -6.95 37.27 -8.85
C GLN A 204 -7.96 37.67 -9.92
N VAL A 205 -9.20 37.97 -9.51
CA VAL A 205 -10.00 39.14 -9.95
C VAL A 205 -11.05 39.46 -8.89
#